data_AF-A0A6I3UZE1-F1
#
_entry.id   AF-A0A6I3UZE1-F1
#
_cell.length_a   1.000
_cell.length_b   1.000
_cell.length_c   1.000
_cell.angle_alpha   90.00
_cell.angle_beta   90.00
_cell.angle_gamma   90.00
#
_symmetry.space_group_name_H-M   'P 1'
#
loop_
_entity.id
_entity.type
_entity.pdbx_description
1 polymer ?
#
loop_
_entity_poly.entity_id
_entity_poly.type
_entity_poly.pdbx_seq_one_letter_code
_entity_poly.pdbx_strand_id
1 'polypeptide(L)'
;KVIDDGGAVCLASPRIDVCLELYKRLQKDFACDIALLHGESEPYFRTPLVVATTHQLLKFYHAFDLLIVDEVDAFPYIDNTILYYAVKNSVKEDGLK
;
A
#
# COMPACT_ATOMS: atom_id res chain seq x y z
N LYS A 1 -7.89 -6.94 -13.16
CA LYS A 1 -7.95 -5.82 -14.13
C LYS A 1 -6.80 -4.86 -13.90
N VAL A 2 -6.76 -3.98 -12.88
CA VAL A 2 -5.65 -3.00 -12.72
C VAL A 2 -4.25 -3.60 -12.90
N ILE A 3 -3.92 -4.70 -12.20
CA ILE A 3 -2.62 -5.38 -12.35
C ILE A 3 -2.45 -6.00 -13.74
N ASP A 4 -3.48 -6.69 -14.26
CA ASP A 4 -3.47 -7.31 -15.59
C ASP A 4 -3.33 -6.28 -16.72
N ASP A 5 -3.80 -5.05 -16.49
CA ASP A 5 -3.72 -3.90 -17.40
C ASP A 5 -2.40 -3.13 -17.25
N GLY A 6 -1.47 -3.60 -16.40
CA GLY A 6 -0.15 -3.03 -16.17
C GLY A 6 -0.08 -1.91 -15.14
N GLY A 7 -1.17 -1.66 -14.42
CA GLY A 7 -1.25 -0.70 -13.31
C GLY A 7 -0.61 -1.21 -12.01
N ALA A 8 -0.37 -0.28 -11.09
CA ALA A 8 0.21 -0.54 -9.78
C ALA A 8 -0.86 -0.40 -8.68
N VAL A 9 -0.91 -1.38 -7.79
CA VAL A 9 -1.87 -1.46 -6.68
C VAL A 9 -1.12 -1.44 -5.34
N CYS A 10 -1.65 -0.69 -4.37
CA CYS A 10 -1.19 -0.76 -2.99
C CYS A 10 -2.31 -1.13 -2.03
N LEU A 11 -2.06 -2.09 -1.15
CA LEU A 11 -2.86 -2.34 0.05
C LEU A 11 -2.10 -1.80 1.25
N ALA A 12 -2.71 -0.86 1.97
CA ALA A 12 -2.12 -0.23 3.12
C ALA A 12 -2.91 -0.53 4.40
N SER A 13 -2.22 -0.75 5.50
CA SER A 13 -2.83 -0.84 6.84
C SER A 13 -1.97 -0.08 7.87
N PRO A 14 -2.53 0.53 8.91
CA PRO A 14 -1.74 1.13 9.99
C PRO A 14 -0.94 0.09 10.78
N ARG A 15 -1.38 -1.17 10.76
CA ARG A 15 -0.84 -2.27 11.55
C ARG A 15 0.11 -3.17 10.74
N ILE A 16 1.26 -3.50 11.34
CA ILE A 16 2.31 -4.31 10.69
C ILE A 16 1.87 -5.77 10.55
N ASP A 17 1.23 -6.33 11.57
CA ASP A 17 0.73 -7.71 11.59
C ASP A 17 -0.32 -7.96 10.51
N VAL A 18 -1.21 -6.99 10.26
CA VAL A 18 -2.17 -7.03 9.15
C VAL A 18 -1.46 -7.02 7.80
N CYS A 19 -0.45 -6.15 7.62
CA CYS A 19 0.36 -6.14 6.39
C CYS A 19 1.06 -7.50 6.15
N LEU A 20 1.58 -8.12 7.21
CA LEU A 20 2.23 -9.43 7.14
C LEU A 20 1.24 -10.54 6.75
N GLU A 21 0.01 -10.50 7.27
CA GLU A 21 -1.05 -11.44 6.89
C GLU A 21 -1.46 -11.26 5.43
N LEU A 22 -1.75 -10.02 5.02
CA LEU A 22 -2.14 -9.69 3.65
C LEU A 22 -1.06 -10.13 2.66
N TYR A 23 0.21 -9.83 2.94
CA TYR A 23 1.33 -10.26 2.10
C TYR A 23 1.36 -11.78 1.92
N LYS A 24 1.29 -12.56 3.01
CA LYS A 24 1.29 -14.03 2.94
C LYS A 24 0.10 -14.60 2.16
N ARG A 25 -1.06 -13.94 2.21
CA ARG A 25 -2.26 -14.34 1.47
C ARG A 25 -2.09 -14.01 -0.01
N LEU A 26 -1.73 -12.77 -0.32
CA LEU A 26 -1.58 -12.30 -1.70
C LEU A 26 -0.48 -13.06 -2.44
N GLN A 27 0.61 -13.45 -1.78
CA GLN A 27 1.64 -14.32 -2.40
C GLN A 27 1.11 -15.67 -2.89
N LYS A 28 -0.01 -16.17 -2.34
CA LYS A 28 -0.63 -17.42 -2.77
C LYS A 28 -1.61 -17.22 -3.93
N ASP A 29 -2.23 -16.03 -3.97
CA ASP A 29 -3.33 -15.73 -4.87
C ASP A 29 -2.88 -14.98 -6.13
N PHE A 30 -1.72 -14.32 -6.09
CA PHE A 30 -1.15 -13.53 -7.18
C PHE A 30 0.19 -14.11 -7.65
N ALA A 31 0.37 -14.19 -8.97
CA ALA A 31 1.59 -14.68 -9.60
C ALA A 31 2.66 -13.59 -9.85
N CYS A 32 2.34 -12.33 -9.57
CA CYS A 32 3.27 -11.22 -9.74
C CYS A 32 4.13 -11.01 -8.49
N ASP A 33 5.23 -10.29 -8.64
CA ASP A 33 6.01 -9.85 -7.49
C ASP A 33 5.16 -8.98 -6.55
N ILE A 34 5.50 -9.01 -5.26
CA ILE A 34 4.83 -8.24 -4.22
C ILE A 34 5.90 -7.64 -3.31
N ALA A 35 5.88 -6.32 -3.10
CA ALA A 35 6.73 -5.68 -2.10
C ALA A 35 5.97 -5.55 -0.78
N LEU A 36 6.59 -5.96 0.32
CA LEU A 36 6.10 -5.73 1.67
C LEU A 36 6.91 -4.62 2.32
N LEU A 37 6.26 -3.54 2.73
CA LEU A 37 6.93 -2.35 3.29
C LEU A 37 6.45 -2.05 4.72
N HIS A 38 7.38 -2.03 5.67
CA HIS A 38 7.16 -1.58 7.05
C HIS A 38 8.47 -1.01 7.63
N GLY A 39 8.50 -0.67 8.92
CA GLY A 39 9.66 -0.01 9.54
C GLY A 39 10.99 -0.79 9.49
N GLU A 40 10.90 -2.11 9.30
CA GLU A 40 12.04 -3.05 9.31
C GLU A 40 12.09 -3.89 8.02
N SER A 41 11.31 -3.52 7.00
CA SER A 41 11.29 -4.26 5.73
C SER A 41 12.53 -3.99 4.89
N GLU A 42 12.75 -4.87 3.93
CA GLU A 42 13.67 -4.59 2.83
C GLU A 42 13.29 -3.28 2.09
N PRO A 43 14.26 -2.63 1.43
CA PRO A 43 13.98 -1.48 0.59
C PRO A 43 12.97 -1.79 -0.52
N TYR A 44 12.23 -0.76 -0.92
CA TYR A 44 11.30 -0.88 -2.04
C TYR A 44 12.01 -1.24 -3.34
N PHE A 45 11.39 -2.15 -4.09
CA PHE A 45 11.71 -2.46 -5.47
C PHE A 45 10.44 -2.33 -6.32
N ARG A 46 10.59 -2.03 -7.61
CA ARG A 46 9.45 -1.79 -8.50
C ARG A 46 8.65 -3.08 -8.69
N THR A 47 7.36 -3.01 -8.37
CA THR A 47 6.44 -4.15 -8.39
C THR A 47 5.02 -3.69 -8.74
N PRO A 48 4.18 -4.52 -9.39
CA PRO A 48 2.78 -4.19 -9.63
C PRO A 48 1.92 -4.20 -8.36
N LEU A 49 2.34 -4.89 -7.29
CA LEU A 49 1.56 -5.02 -6.05
C LEU A 49 2.41 -4.69 -4.81
N VAL A 50 1.93 -3.76 -4.00
CA VAL A 50 2.59 -3.32 -2.77
C VAL A 50 1.68 -3.55 -1.58
N VAL A 51 2.20 -4.17 -0.53
CA VAL A 51 1.56 -4.21 0.80
C VAL A 51 2.41 -3.35 1.73
N ALA A 52 1.81 -2.35 2.39
CA ALA A 52 2.59 -1.35 3.11
C ALA A 52 1.91 -0.88 4.39
N THR A 53 2.69 -0.47 5.39
CA THR A 53 2.09 0.34 6.45
C THR A 53 1.72 1.73 5.94
N THR A 54 0.68 2.37 6.49
CA THR A 54 0.25 3.72 6.06
C THR A 54 1.38 4.76 6.12
N HIS A 55 2.32 4.61 7.05
CA HIS A 55 3.54 5.43 7.11
C HIS A 55 4.43 5.32 5.87
N GLN A 56 4.53 4.14 5.27
CA GLN A 56 5.39 3.93 4.10
C GLN A 56 4.85 4.67 2.87
N LEU A 57 3.56 5.02 2.84
CA LEU A 57 2.97 5.82 1.76
C LEU A 57 3.61 7.21 1.64
N LEU A 58 4.26 7.72 2.69
CA LEU A 58 5.04 8.97 2.63
C LEU A 58 6.19 8.92 1.62
N LYS A 59 6.64 7.73 1.23
CA LYS A 59 7.71 7.52 0.25
C LYS A 59 7.23 7.55 -1.20
N PHE A 60 5.92 7.60 -1.43
CA PHE A 60 5.32 7.48 -2.75
C PHE A 60 4.65 8.78 -3.19
N TYR A 61 4.75 9.06 -4.49
CA TYR A 61 4.12 10.20 -5.14
C TYR A 61 3.52 9.74 -6.46
N HIS A 62 2.19 9.83 -6.60
CA HIS A 62 1.44 9.40 -7.78
C HIS A 62 1.91 8.04 -8.33
N ALA A 63 2.08 7.07 -7.42
CA ALA A 63 2.63 5.76 -7.74
C ALA A 63 1.55 4.74 -8.07
N PHE A 64 0.39 4.84 -7.43
CA PHE A 64 -0.64 3.80 -7.47
C PHE A 64 -1.86 4.20 -8.28
N ASP A 65 -2.30 3.29 -9.16
CA ASP A 65 -3.56 3.37 -9.88
C ASP A 65 -4.75 2.99 -8.97
N LEU A 66 -4.49 2.16 -7.96
CA LEU A 66 -5.45 1.79 -6.93
C LEU A 66 -4.74 1.69 -5.56
N LEU A 67 -5.23 2.42 -4.57
CA LEU A 67 -4.84 2.27 -3.17
C LEU A 67 -6.04 1.79 -2.36
N ILE A 68 -5.86 0.76 -1.53
CA ILE A 68 -6.88 0.30 -0.59
C ILE A 68 -6.32 0.47 0.81
N VAL A 69 -7.01 1.20 1.68
CA VAL A 69 -6.60 1.36 3.08
C VAL A 69 -7.52 0.53 3.96
N ASP A 70 -6.96 -0.46 4.64
CA ASP A 70 -7.64 -1.29 5.62
C ASP A 70 -7.42 -0.76 7.04
N GLU A 71 -8.32 -1.10 7.97
CA GLU A 71 -8.30 -0.64 9.37
C GLU A 71 -8.11 0.88 9.54
N VAL A 72 -8.89 1.67 8.80
CA VAL A 72 -8.79 3.14 8.82
C VAL A 72 -9.10 3.78 10.18
N ASP A 73 -9.70 3.02 11.10
CA ASP A 73 -10.00 3.41 12.47
C ASP A 73 -8.87 3.12 13.46
N ALA A 74 -7.80 2.43 13.04
CA ALA A 74 -6.68 2.10 13.91
C ALA A 74 -5.69 3.26 14.08
N PHE A 75 -5.20 3.45 15.31
CA PHE A 75 -4.00 4.24 15.58
C PHE A 75 -2.79 3.61 14.86
N PRO A 76 -1.87 4.40 14.26
CA PRO A 76 -1.75 5.87 14.30
C PRO A 76 -2.38 6.59 13.11
N TYR A 77 -3.24 5.92 12.33
CA TYR A 77 -3.83 6.49 11.12
C TYR A 77 -5.04 7.37 11.40
N ILE A 78 -5.91 6.94 12.32
CA ILE A 78 -7.06 7.75 12.74
C ILE A 78 -6.60 9.14 13.22
N ASP A 79 -7.27 10.17 12.71
CA ASP A 79 -7.05 11.59 12.94
C ASP A 79 -5.62 12.10 12.63
N ASN A 80 -4.88 11.40 11.78
CA ASN A 80 -3.53 11.79 11.39
C ASN A 80 -3.49 12.43 10.00
N THR A 81 -3.49 13.77 9.97
CA THR A 81 -3.47 14.56 8.73
C THR A 81 -2.27 14.28 7.83
N ILE A 82 -1.11 13.93 8.40
CA ILE A 82 0.09 13.57 7.64
C ILE A 82 -0.13 12.26 6.88
N LEU A 83 -0.75 11.28 7.53
CA LEU A 83 -1.02 9.99 6.89
C LEU A 83 -2.18 10.07 5.88
N TYR A 84 -3.19 10.90 6.14
CA TYR A 84 -4.22 11.22 5.15
C TYR A 84 -3.63 11.88 3.90
N TYR A 85 -2.66 12.79 4.11
CA TYR A 85 -1.90 13.39 3.02
C TYR A 85 -1.09 12.33 2.26
N ALA A 86 -0.38 11.44 2.95
CA ALA A 86 0.40 10.36 2.34
C ALA A 86 -0.47 9.44 1.45
N VAL A 87 -1.64 9.06 1.95
CA VAL A 87 -2.65 8.28 1.19
C VAL A 87 -3.06 9.04 -0.07
N LYS A 88 -3.42 10.33 0.05
CA LYS A 88 -3.82 11.12 -1.11
C LYS A 88 -2.68 11.29 -2.13
N ASN A 89 -1.48 11.58 -1.66
CA ASN A 89 -0.32 11.93 -2.47
C ASN A 89 0.29 10.73 -3.19
N SER A 90 0.13 9.52 -2.65
CA SER A 90 0.65 8.29 -3.24
C SER A 90 -0.18 7.76 -4.41
N VAL A 91 -1.44 8.18 -4.54
CA VAL A 91 -2.37 7.79 -5.61
C VAL A 91 -2.17 8.70 -6.81
N LYS A 92 -2.18 8.16 -8.03
CA LYS A 92 -2.12 8.95 -9.27
C LYS A 92 -3.30 9.92 -9.39
N GLU A 93 -3.16 10.96 -10.20
CA GLU A 93 -4.22 11.96 -10.40
C GLU A 93 -5.53 11.34 -10.92
N ASP A 94 -5.42 10.31 -11.77
CA ASP A 94 -6.52 9.50 -12.31
C ASP A 94 -6.72 8.18 -11.56
N GLY A 95 -6.01 7.97 -10.45
CA GLY A 95 -6.06 6.77 -9.63
C GLY A 95 -7.24 6.76 -8.66
N LEU A 96 -7.59 5.57 -8.19
CA LEU A 96 -8.64 5.33 -7.21
C LEU A 96 -8.06 5.08 -5.81
N LYS A 97 -8.77 5.53 -4.77
CA LYS A 97 -8.45 5.27 -3.37
C LYS A 97 -9.69 4.97 -2.55
#